data_AF-A0A816LZG2-F1
#
_entry.id   AF-A0A816LZG2-F1
#
_cell.length_a   1.000
_cell.length_b   1.000
_cell.length_c   1.000
_cell.angle_alpha   90.00
_cell.angle_beta   90.00
_cell.angle_gamma   90.00
#
_symmetry.space_group_name_H-M   'P 1'
#
loop_
_entity.id
_entity.type
_entity.pdbx_description
1 polymer ?
#
loop_
_entity_poly.entity_id
_entity_poly.type
_entity_poly.pdbx_seq_one_letter_code
_entity_poly.pdbx_strand_id
1 'polypeptide(L)'
;MQQEIRYIKIEFISYLARNEMLKKGRINIDYRTYDIEEYLAPASVLICSKCCGIGHFKRQCTQDAITCKLCGQTYTDVKQHTCTNVPKCVHCDGAHASNATNCPIVKQFRADLTKKLLHSNSTTTNNNQYSYDPNHFPALAPNRNSSIGWSNNNVISKLDLLVQSVNQVNDKINKLSSWHEKFEKFMEEKNKNDEVIRRDVSILQNINKITEANIVQHDLKLKRHENILIKFIIPLLDEITKILSYQNYDQQGRVLDPDAKILFELNRAKLKCIIDGKEL
;
A
#
# COMPACT_ATOMS: atom_id res chain seq x y z
N MET A 1 28.53 12.05 -4.29
CA MET A 1 28.00 11.77 -5.65
C MET A 1 26.49 11.60 -5.54
N GLN A 2 25.70 12.64 -5.81
CA GLN A 2 24.24 12.52 -5.85
C GLN A 2 23.85 11.70 -7.09
N GLN A 3 23.08 10.63 -6.88
CA GLN A 3 22.56 9.83 -7.98
C GLN A 3 21.57 10.68 -8.79
N GLU A 4 21.84 10.77 -10.09
CA GLU A 4 20.97 11.45 -11.05
C GLU A 4 19.62 10.71 -11.12
N ILE A 5 18.55 11.33 -10.63
CA ILE A 5 17.21 10.73 -10.65
C ILE A 5 16.72 10.73 -12.10
N ARG A 6 16.74 9.57 -12.74
CA ARG A 6 16.37 9.41 -14.16
C ARG A 6 14.86 9.26 -14.39
N TYR A 7 14.12 8.75 -13.40
CA TYR A 7 12.69 8.48 -13.52
C TYR A 7 11.97 8.76 -12.20
N ILE A 8 10.78 9.36 -12.27
CA ILE A 8 9.92 9.65 -11.13
C ILE A 8 8.57 8.96 -11.37
N LYS A 9 8.13 8.13 -10.41
CA LYS A 9 6.80 7.52 -10.45
C LYS A 9 5.77 8.52 -9.94
N ILE A 10 4.74 8.77 -10.74
CA ILE A 10 3.61 9.63 -10.37
C ILE A 10 2.37 8.73 -10.23
N GLU A 11 1.68 8.84 -9.09
CA GLU A 11 0.45 8.12 -8.82
C GLU A 11 -0.75 9.05 -8.96
N PHE A 12 -1.80 8.59 -9.62
CA PHE A 12 -3.02 9.36 -9.85
C PHE A 12 -4.18 8.70 -9.10
N ILE A 13 -4.97 9.51 -8.39
CA ILE A 13 -6.18 9.05 -7.71
C ILE A 13 -7.30 8.78 -8.74
N SER A 14 -7.34 9.56 -9.82
CA SER A 14 -8.33 9.43 -10.90
C SER A 14 -7.75 8.76 -12.14
N TYR A 15 -8.41 7.71 -12.60
CA TYR A 15 -8.09 7.02 -13.85
C TYR A 15 -8.20 7.95 -15.08
N LEU A 16 -9.16 8.88 -15.09
CA LEU A 16 -9.35 9.83 -16.19
C LEU A 16 -8.16 10.79 -16.28
N ALA A 17 -7.72 11.34 -15.15
CA ALA A 17 -6.57 12.24 -15.08
C ALA A 17 -5.26 11.54 -15.54
N ARG A 18 -5.07 10.28 -15.14
CA ARG A 18 -3.95 9.45 -15.61
C ARG A 18 -3.95 9.35 -17.14
N ASN A 19 -5.08 8.98 -17.74
CA ASN A 19 -5.16 8.75 -19.18
C ASN A 19 -5.00 10.03 -20.00
N GLU A 20 -5.52 11.16 -19.52
CA GLU A 20 -5.28 12.45 -20.16
C GLU A 20 -3.79 12.84 -20.13
N MET A 21 -3.10 12.59 -19.01
CA MET A 21 -1.66 12.86 -18.91
C MET A 21 -0.84 11.94 -19.81
N LEU A 22 -1.17 10.65 -19.85
CA LEU A 22 -0.53 9.71 -20.78
C LEU A 22 -0.75 10.10 -22.24
N LYS A 23 -1.95 10.61 -22.59
CA LYS A 23 -2.24 11.10 -23.95
C LYS A 23 -1.49 12.37 -24.31
N LYS A 24 -1.26 13.26 -23.33
CA LYS A 24 -0.43 14.46 -23.51
C LYS A 24 1.04 14.11 -23.71
N GLY A 25 1.51 13.01 -23.10
CA GLY A 25 2.86 12.47 -23.28
C GLY A 25 4.00 13.31 -22.71
N ARG A 26 3.72 14.54 -22.24
CA ARG A 26 4.70 15.46 -21.65
C ARG A 26 4.10 16.29 -20.52
N ILE A 27 4.91 16.60 -19.51
CA ILE A 27 4.57 17.50 -18.40
C ILE A 27 5.63 18.59 -18.26
N ASN A 28 5.20 19.82 -17.96
CA ASN A 28 6.10 20.93 -17.68
C ASN A 28 6.11 21.21 -16.17
N ILE A 29 7.29 21.16 -15.56
CA ILE A 29 7.52 21.45 -14.13
C ILE A 29 8.73 22.38 -14.05
N ASP A 30 8.57 23.54 -13.43
CA ASP A 30 9.64 24.54 -13.21
C ASP A 30 10.48 24.81 -14.46
N TYR A 31 9.80 25.09 -15.58
CA TYR A 31 10.41 25.42 -16.88
C TYR A 31 11.17 24.25 -17.55
N ARG A 32 11.00 23.02 -17.06
CA ARG A 32 11.54 21.81 -17.68
C ARG A 32 10.42 20.92 -18.17
N THR A 33 10.57 20.41 -19.40
CA THR A 33 9.63 19.45 -19.97
C THR A 33 10.15 18.03 -19.72
N TYR A 34 9.29 17.18 -19.17
CA TYR A 34 9.55 15.77 -18.93
C TYR A 34 8.61 14.93 -19.80
N ASP A 35 9.14 13.89 -20.42
CA ASP A 35 8.32 12.91 -21.12
C ASP A 35 7.59 12.01 -20.11
N ILE A 36 6.31 11.76 -20.37
CA ILE A 36 5.46 10.90 -19.56
C ILE A 36 5.29 9.58 -20.30
N GLU A 37 5.68 8.50 -19.64
CA GLU A 37 5.47 7.14 -20.14
C GLU A 37 4.54 6.37 -19.21
N GLU A 38 3.80 5.41 -19.77
CA GLU A 38 2.98 4.51 -18.97
C GLU A 38 3.87 3.67 -18.05
N TYR A 39 3.70 3.82 -16.74
CA TYR A 39 4.36 2.94 -15.79
C TYR A 39 3.80 1.52 -15.92
N LEU A 40 4.57 0.65 -16.57
CA LEU A 40 4.34 -0.78 -16.50
C LEU A 40 5.10 -1.35 -15.33
N ALA A 41 4.36 -1.90 -14.37
CA ALA A 41 4.96 -2.72 -13.32
C ALA A 41 5.76 -3.85 -14.00
N PRO A 42 6.98 -4.15 -13.54
CA PRO A 42 7.77 -5.25 -14.08
C PRO A 42 6.95 -6.54 -14.08
N ALA A 43 6.87 -7.21 -15.23
CA ALA A 43 6.08 -8.42 -15.35
C ALA A 43 6.60 -9.49 -14.36
N SER A 44 5.67 -10.16 -13.67
CA SER A 44 6.04 -11.29 -12.83
C SER A 44 6.48 -12.45 -13.72
N VAL A 45 7.66 -13.00 -13.44
CA VAL A 45 8.17 -14.16 -14.18
C VAL A 45 7.52 -15.40 -13.62
N LEU A 46 6.84 -16.14 -14.49
CA LEU A 46 6.37 -17.47 -14.17
C LEU A 46 7.57 -18.41 -14.04
N ILE A 47 7.81 -18.90 -12.82
CA ILE A 47 8.84 -19.91 -12.52
C ILE A 47 8.12 -21.18 -12.10
N CYS A 48 8.40 -22.28 -12.79
CA CYS A 48 7.80 -23.57 -12.52
C CYS A 48 8.24 -24.10 -11.15
N SER A 49 7.29 -24.48 -10.31
CA SER A 49 7.58 -24.99 -8.97
C SER A 49 8.16 -26.41 -8.93
N LYS A 50 8.18 -27.12 -10.07
CA LYS A 50 8.76 -28.46 -10.21
C LYS A 50 10.23 -28.41 -10.62
N CYS A 51 10.53 -27.76 -11.74
CA CYS A 51 11.88 -27.72 -12.30
C CYS A 51 12.63 -26.40 -12.06
N CYS A 52 11.99 -25.42 -11.43
CA CYS A 52 12.50 -24.04 -11.34
C CYS A 52 12.77 -23.38 -12.71
N GLY A 53 12.26 -23.93 -13.81
CA GLY A 53 12.36 -23.38 -15.16
C GLY A 53 11.46 -22.16 -15.36
N ILE A 54 11.84 -21.27 -16.28
CA ILE A 54 11.10 -20.05 -16.60
C ILE A 54 10.02 -20.34 -17.67
N GLY A 55 8.87 -19.67 -17.58
CA GLY A 55 7.93 -19.52 -18.69
C GLY A 55 6.86 -20.61 -18.85
N HIS A 56 6.67 -21.52 -17.89
CA HIS A 56 5.63 -22.55 -17.95
C HIS A 56 5.05 -22.91 -16.57
N PHE A 57 3.83 -23.42 -16.57
CA PHE A 57 3.17 -23.90 -15.36
C PHE A 57 3.60 -25.33 -15.03
N LYS A 58 3.49 -25.71 -13.75
CA LYS A 58 3.79 -27.08 -13.28
C LYS A 58 3.08 -28.17 -14.10
N ARG A 59 1.84 -27.91 -14.56
CA ARG A 59 1.04 -28.87 -15.36
C ARG A 59 1.60 -29.11 -16.77
N GLN A 60 2.37 -28.17 -17.29
CA GLN A 60 2.99 -28.23 -18.62
C GLN A 60 4.48 -28.60 -18.55
N CYS A 61 4.97 -28.94 -17.35
CA CYS A 61 6.36 -29.33 -17.17
C CYS A 61 6.55 -30.78 -17.63
N THR A 62 7.46 -30.97 -18.58
CA THR A 62 7.83 -32.29 -19.11
C THR A 62 8.93 -32.99 -18.31
N GLN A 63 9.56 -32.29 -17.35
CA GLN A 63 10.59 -32.90 -16.51
C GLN A 63 9.95 -33.79 -15.45
N ASP A 64 10.44 -35.02 -15.32
CA ASP A 64 10.00 -35.96 -14.29
C ASP A 64 10.61 -35.66 -12.92
N ALA A 65 11.89 -35.25 -12.90
CA ALA A 65 12.61 -34.87 -11.68
C ALA A 65 12.17 -33.50 -11.13
N ILE A 66 12.26 -33.34 -9.82
CA ILE A 66 12.02 -32.09 -9.08
C ILE A 66 13.37 -31.43 -8.84
N THR A 67 13.45 -30.12 -9.05
CA THR A 67 14.66 -29.32 -8.77
C THR A 67 14.51 -28.60 -7.44
N CYS A 68 15.51 -28.73 -6.57
CA CYS A 68 15.56 -28.00 -5.31
C CYS A 68 15.67 -26.50 -5.56
N LYS A 69 14.81 -25.71 -4.92
CA LYS A 69 14.78 -24.24 -5.05
C LYS A 69 16.02 -23.54 -4.50
N LEU A 70 16.71 -24.20 -3.56
CA LEU A 70 17.86 -23.65 -2.86
C LEU A 70 19.16 -24.09 -3.54
N CYS A 71 19.44 -25.39 -3.60
CA CYS A 71 20.73 -25.88 -4.13
C CYS A 71 20.72 -26.18 -5.64
N GLY A 72 19.58 -26.08 -6.32
CA GLY A 72 19.48 -26.31 -7.77
C GLY A 72 19.67 -27.77 -8.22
N GLN A 73 19.80 -28.73 -7.28
CA GLN A 73 19.95 -30.15 -7.60
C GLN A 73 18.61 -30.80 -7.97
N THR A 74 18.63 -31.70 -8.94
CA THR A 74 17.47 -32.49 -9.38
C THR A 74 17.37 -33.81 -8.62
N TYR A 75 16.17 -34.16 -8.15
CA TYR A 75 15.88 -35.41 -7.45
C TYR A 75 14.49 -35.94 -7.82
N THR A 76 14.32 -37.27 -7.80
CA THR A 76 13.04 -37.96 -8.07
C THR A 76 12.22 -38.15 -6.80
N ASP A 77 12.88 -38.51 -5.68
CA ASP A 77 12.25 -38.72 -4.38
C ASP A 77 12.64 -37.67 -3.35
N VAL A 78 11.62 -37.04 -2.73
CA VAL A 78 11.81 -35.97 -1.72
C VAL A 78 12.59 -36.46 -0.50
N LYS A 79 12.49 -37.76 -0.16
CA LYS A 79 13.17 -38.35 1.01
C LYS A 79 14.66 -38.60 0.81
N GLN A 80 15.13 -38.66 -0.43
CA GLN A 80 16.54 -38.93 -0.76
C GLN A 80 17.35 -37.65 -0.95
N HIS A 81 16.70 -36.48 -0.96
CA HIS A 81 17.38 -35.22 -1.18
C HIS A 81 17.94 -34.64 0.14
N THR A 82 19.26 -34.63 0.27
CA THR A 82 19.96 -33.85 1.30
C THR A 82 20.37 -32.50 0.72
N CYS A 83 19.66 -31.44 1.09
CA CYS A 83 19.95 -30.09 0.60
C CYS A 83 21.27 -29.57 1.20
N THR A 84 22.17 -29.09 0.35
CA THR A 84 23.45 -28.48 0.74
C THR A 84 23.30 -27.08 1.36
N ASN A 85 22.08 -26.51 1.36
CA ASN A 85 21.74 -25.16 1.85
C ASN A 85 22.52 -23.99 1.24
N VAL A 86 23.39 -24.25 0.26
CA VAL A 86 24.07 -23.23 -0.53
C VAL A 86 23.12 -22.79 -1.65
N PRO A 87 22.72 -21.51 -1.72
CA PRO A 87 21.82 -21.02 -2.75
C PRO A 87 22.54 -21.04 -4.10
N LYS A 88 22.02 -21.81 -5.06
CA LYS A 88 22.54 -21.90 -6.42
C LYS A 88 21.41 -21.69 -7.43
N CYS A 89 21.61 -20.75 -8.34
CA CYS A 89 20.63 -20.43 -9.37
C CYS A 89 20.68 -21.45 -10.51
N VAL A 90 19.54 -22.02 -10.86
CA VAL A 90 19.42 -23.00 -11.97
C VAL A 90 19.66 -22.34 -13.34
N HIS A 91 19.54 -21.02 -13.43
CA HIS A 91 19.67 -20.29 -14.69
C HIS A 91 21.10 -19.81 -14.97
N CYS A 92 21.76 -19.21 -13.97
CA CYS A 92 23.05 -18.54 -14.15
C CYS A 92 24.17 -19.12 -13.27
N ASP A 93 23.89 -20.23 -12.56
CA ASP A 93 24.79 -20.89 -11.62
C ASP A 93 25.33 -20.02 -10.47
N GLY A 94 24.82 -18.80 -10.31
CA GLY A 94 25.25 -17.85 -9.27
C GLY A 94 24.76 -18.19 -7.86
N ALA A 95 25.38 -17.56 -6.86
CA ALA A 95 25.10 -17.76 -5.43
C ALA A 95 23.80 -17.07 -4.95
N HIS A 96 22.67 -17.40 -5.57
CA HIS A 96 21.34 -16.89 -5.21
C HIS A 96 20.24 -17.89 -5.62
N ALA A 97 19.06 -17.78 -5.03
CA ALA A 97 17.92 -18.61 -5.42
C ALA A 97 17.43 -18.29 -6.85
N SER A 98 16.92 -19.28 -7.58
CA SER A 98 16.48 -19.10 -8.98
C SER A 98 15.38 -18.04 -9.19
N ASN A 99 14.65 -17.67 -8.13
CA ASN A 99 13.61 -16.62 -8.17
C ASN A 99 14.12 -15.22 -7.78
N ALA A 100 15.38 -15.09 -7.37
CA ALA A 100 15.91 -13.86 -6.82
C ALA A 100 15.97 -12.75 -7.88
N THR A 101 15.71 -11.51 -7.44
CA THR A 101 15.64 -10.32 -8.30
C THR A 101 17.00 -9.92 -8.88
N ASN A 102 18.09 -10.44 -8.33
CA ASN A 102 19.46 -10.20 -8.76
C ASN A 102 19.94 -11.14 -9.88
N CYS A 103 19.13 -12.13 -10.30
CA CYS A 103 19.52 -13.03 -11.37
C CYS A 103 19.53 -12.31 -12.74
N PRO A 104 20.65 -12.29 -13.49
CA PRO A 104 20.75 -11.57 -14.76
C PRO A 104 19.81 -12.14 -15.83
N ILE A 105 19.62 -13.46 -15.87
CA ILE A 105 18.76 -14.14 -16.86
C ILE A 105 17.29 -13.87 -16.58
N VAL A 106 16.88 -13.96 -15.30
CA VAL A 106 15.50 -13.62 -14.90
C VAL A 106 15.23 -12.15 -15.17
N LYS A 107 16.21 -11.27 -14.95
CA LYS A 107 16.10 -9.83 -15.25
C LYS A 107 15.93 -9.56 -16.75
N GLN A 108 16.70 -10.24 -17.61
CA GLN A 108 16.54 -10.14 -19.07
C GLN A 108 15.15 -10.63 -19.51
N PHE A 109 14.71 -11.80 -19.03
CA PHE A 109 13.40 -12.35 -19.36
C PHE A 109 12.25 -11.43 -18.90
N ARG A 110 12.38 -10.78 -17.73
CA ARG A 110 11.44 -9.73 -17.27
C ARG A 110 11.39 -8.56 -18.25
N ALA A 111 12.55 -8.06 -18.64
CA ALA A 111 12.65 -6.93 -19.56
C ALA A 111 11.99 -7.27 -20.92
N ASP A 112 12.21 -8.47 -21.44
CA ASP A 112 11.61 -8.92 -22.70
C ASP A 112 10.09 -9.08 -22.60
N LEU A 113 9.57 -9.63 -21.49
CA LEU A 113 8.13 -9.72 -21.25
C LEU A 113 7.50 -8.33 -21.16
N THR A 114 8.07 -7.43 -20.38
CA THR A 114 7.60 -6.05 -20.27
C THR A 114 7.65 -5.33 -21.62
N LYS A 115 8.72 -5.55 -22.41
CA LYS A 115 8.82 -5.01 -23.77
C LYS A 115 7.71 -5.54 -24.68
N LYS A 116 7.42 -6.83 -24.65
CA LYS A 116 6.32 -7.42 -25.45
C LYS A 116 4.95 -6.82 -25.07
N LEU A 117 4.71 -6.60 -23.79
CA LEU A 117 3.46 -5.96 -23.30
C LEU A 117 3.35 -4.48 -23.73
N LEU A 118 4.47 -3.75 -23.81
CA LEU A 118 4.49 -2.38 -24.34
C LEU A 118 4.11 -2.33 -25.83
N HIS A 119 4.67 -3.24 -26.63
CA HIS A 119 4.49 -3.24 -28.08
C HIS A 119 3.15 -3.86 -28.52
N SER A 120 2.55 -4.74 -27.72
CA SER A 120 1.22 -5.32 -28.03
C SER A 120 0.08 -4.28 -27.98
N ASN A 121 0.25 -3.19 -27.23
CA ASN A 121 -0.76 -2.14 -27.12
C ASN A 121 -0.74 -1.15 -28.30
N SER A 122 0.30 -1.17 -29.14
CA SER A 122 0.46 -0.28 -30.31
C SER A 122 0.12 -0.94 -31.66
N THR A 123 -0.12 -2.26 -31.68
CA THR A 123 -0.67 -2.93 -32.87
C THR A 123 -2.18 -3.07 -32.75
N THR A 124 -2.88 -2.16 -33.43
CA THR A 124 -4.24 -2.35 -33.91
C THR A 124 -4.44 -3.78 -34.45
N THR A 125 -5.49 -4.44 -33.97
CA THR A 125 -6.23 -5.51 -34.65
C THR A 125 -5.40 -6.56 -35.42
N ASN A 126 -5.02 -7.64 -34.74
CA ASN A 126 -5.02 -8.96 -35.38
C ASN A 126 -6.15 -9.79 -34.75
N ASN A 127 -7.39 -9.45 -35.14
CA ASN A 127 -8.43 -10.47 -35.20
C ASN A 127 -7.93 -11.48 -36.23
N ASN A 128 -7.37 -12.59 -35.77
CA ASN A 128 -7.23 -13.78 -36.60
C ASN A 128 -8.64 -14.17 -37.03
N GLN A 129 -9.01 -13.73 -38.22
CA GLN A 129 -10.18 -14.16 -38.95
C GLN A 129 -9.95 -15.63 -39.30
N TYR A 130 -10.31 -16.53 -38.38
CA TYR A 130 -10.49 -17.93 -38.70
C TYR A 130 -11.63 -18.02 -39.70
N SER A 131 -11.28 -18.07 -40.99
CA SER A 131 -12.19 -18.46 -42.05
C SER A 131 -12.35 -19.97 -41.97
N TYR A 132 -13.53 -20.42 -41.53
CA TYR A 132 -13.93 -21.81 -41.62
C TYR A 132 -14.19 -22.13 -43.10
N ASP A 133 -13.30 -22.92 -43.72
CA ASP A 133 -13.52 -23.51 -45.05
C ASP A 133 -14.19 -24.88 -44.86
N PRO A 134 -15.47 -25.05 -45.23
CA PRO A 134 -16.21 -26.30 -45.05
C PRO A 134 -15.63 -27.48 -45.82
N ASN A 135 -14.76 -27.24 -46.81
CA ASN A 135 -14.32 -28.26 -47.76
C ASN A 135 -12.98 -28.93 -47.40
N HIS A 136 -12.34 -28.55 -46.29
CA HIS A 136 -11.05 -29.11 -45.86
C HIS A 136 -11.15 -30.18 -44.77
N PHE A 137 -12.34 -30.71 -44.50
CA PHE A 137 -12.52 -31.75 -43.48
C PHE A 137 -12.34 -33.15 -44.09
N PRO A 138 -11.39 -33.98 -43.61
CA PRO A 138 -11.18 -35.31 -44.16
C PRO A 138 -12.40 -36.21 -43.89
N ALA A 139 -12.84 -36.93 -44.92
CA ALA A 139 -13.99 -37.83 -44.81
C ALA A 139 -13.67 -39.01 -43.87
N LEU A 140 -14.54 -39.21 -42.87
CA LEU A 140 -14.45 -40.34 -41.95
C LEU A 140 -14.77 -41.65 -42.69
N ALA A 141 -13.99 -42.70 -42.41
CA ALA A 141 -14.11 -43.99 -43.09
C ALA A 141 -15.52 -44.62 -42.90
N PRO A 142 -16.08 -45.28 -43.94
CA PRO A 142 -17.40 -45.88 -43.85
C PRO A 142 -17.36 -47.17 -43.01
N ASN A 143 -18.27 -47.23 -42.05
CA ASN A 143 -18.47 -48.38 -41.16
C ASN A 143 -19.06 -49.56 -41.94
N ARG A 144 -18.40 -50.73 -41.92
CA ARG A 144 -18.94 -51.98 -42.48
C ARG A 144 -19.85 -52.64 -41.44
N ASN A 145 -21.09 -52.86 -41.86
CA ASN A 145 -22.21 -53.40 -41.10
C ASN A 145 -21.90 -54.67 -40.28
N SER A 146 -22.51 -54.76 -39.09
CA SER A 146 -22.98 -56.02 -38.50
C SER A 146 -24.32 -55.79 -37.78
N SER A 147 -25.25 -56.71 -38.03
CA SER A 147 -26.68 -56.67 -37.76
C SER A 147 -27.12 -56.87 -36.30
N ILE A 148 -28.17 -56.12 -35.93
CA ILE A 148 -29.34 -56.46 -35.09
C ILE A 148 -29.07 -56.95 -33.65
N GLY A 149 -29.30 -56.03 -32.72
CA GLY A 149 -29.83 -56.27 -31.38
C GLY A 149 -30.51 -54.98 -30.91
N TRP A 150 -31.78 -55.04 -30.50
CA TRP A 150 -32.51 -53.88 -29.99
C TRP A 150 -31.73 -53.19 -28.85
N SER A 151 -31.17 -52.01 -29.14
CA SER A 151 -30.45 -51.18 -28.18
C SER A 151 -31.27 -49.93 -27.87
N ASN A 152 -32.31 -50.10 -27.06
CA ASN A 152 -33.03 -48.97 -26.46
C ASN A 152 -32.32 -48.43 -25.19
N ASN A 153 -31.13 -48.94 -24.84
CA ASN A 153 -30.49 -48.62 -23.56
C ASN A 153 -29.55 -47.40 -23.61
N ASN A 154 -29.04 -47.00 -24.77
CA ASN A 154 -28.03 -45.91 -24.86
C ASN A 154 -28.66 -44.51 -24.94
N VAL A 155 -29.81 -44.37 -25.60
CA VAL A 155 -30.50 -43.08 -25.71
C VAL A 155 -31.16 -42.70 -24.39
N ILE A 156 -31.81 -43.68 -23.75
CA ILE A 156 -32.46 -43.51 -22.44
C ILE A 156 -31.41 -43.22 -21.36
N SER A 157 -30.29 -43.94 -21.32
CA SER A 157 -29.20 -43.65 -20.38
C SER A 157 -28.57 -42.28 -20.60
N LYS A 158 -28.46 -41.81 -21.85
CA LYS A 158 -27.96 -40.46 -22.15
C LYS A 158 -28.95 -39.36 -21.75
N LEU A 159 -30.25 -39.61 -21.89
CA LEU A 159 -31.30 -38.72 -21.41
C LEU A 159 -31.29 -38.63 -19.88
N ASP A 160 -31.15 -39.75 -19.17
CA ASP A 160 -31.04 -39.75 -17.70
C ASP A 160 -29.79 -39.00 -17.21
N LEU A 161 -28.65 -39.16 -17.91
CA LEU A 161 -27.43 -38.40 -17.62
C LEU A 161 -27.58 -36.90 -17.88
N LEU A 162 -28.32 -36.52 -18.93
CA LEU A 162 -28.65 -35.13 -19.22
C LEU A 162 -29.56 -34.54 -18.15
N VAL A 163 -30.60 -35.27 -17.73
CA VAL A 163 -31.52 -34.85 -16.66
C VAL A 163 -30.77 -34.70 -15.34
N GLN A 164 -29.87 -35.62 -14.98
CA GLN A 164 -29.02 -35.48 -13.81
C GLN A 164 -28.09 -34.26 -13.91
N SER A 165 -27.50 -34.02 -15.08
CA SER A 165 -26.62 -32.86 -15.29
C SER A 165 -27.39 -31.55 -15.18
N VAL A 166 -28.60 -31.47 -15.73
CA VAL A 166 -29.49 -30.30 -15.63
C VAL A 166 -29.91 -30.06 -14.17
N ASN A 167 -30.25 -31.12 -13.43
CA ASN A 167 -30.59 -31.00 -12.01
C ASN A 167 -29.37 -30.52 -11.18
N GLN A 168 -28.17 -31.02 -11.45
CA GLN A 168 -26.95 -30.54 -10.80
C GLN A 168 -26.65 -29.07 -11.11
N VAL A 169 -26.92 -28.62 -12.34
CA VAL A 169 -26.78 -27.21 -12.72
C VAL A 169 -27.83 -26.37 -12.00
N ASN A 170 -29.08 -26.83 -11.93
CA ASN A 170 -30.15 -26.15 -11.20
C ASN A 170 -29.82 -26.00 -9.70
N ASP A 171 -29.29 -27.05 -9.07
CA ASP A 171 -28.86 -27.00 -7.67
C ASP A 171 -27.71 -26.00 -7.45
N LYS A 172 -26.76 -25.92 -8.38
CA LYS A 172 -25.68 -24.92 -8.33
C LYS A 172 -26.22 -23.50 -8.50
N ILE A 173 -27.18 -23.29 -9.40
CA ILE A 173 -27.84 -21.99 -9.61
C ILE A 173 -28.60 -21.57 -8.35
N ASN A 174 -29.34 -22.49 -7.71
CA ASN A 174 -30.06 -22.20 -6.47
C ASN A 174 -29.11 -21.86 -5.32
N LYS A 175 -27.98 -22.57 -5.19
CA LYS A 175 -26.94 -22.24 -4.20
C LYS A 175 -26.31 -20.88 -4.48
N LEU A 176 -26.05 -20.55 -5.75
CA LEU A 176 -25.50 -19.27 -6.15
C LEU A 176 -26.47 -18.12 -5.87
N SER A 177 -27.76 -18.32 -6.14
CA SER A 177 -28.83 -17.36 -5.85
C SER A 177 -28.91 -17.06 -4.34
N SER A 178 -28.92 -18.10 -3.50
CA SER A 178 -28.90 -17.93 -2.04
C SER A 178 -27.64 -17.22 -1.54
N TRP A 179 -26.48 -17.50 -2.15
CA TRP A 179 -25.24 -16.81 -1.81
C TRP A 179 -25.24 -15.35 -2.23
N HIS A 180 -25.81 -15.03 -3.40
CA HIS A 180 -25.98 -13.67 -3.86
C HIS A 180 -26.87 -12.85 -2.93
N GLU A 181 -27.99 -13.39 -2.44
CA GLU A 181 -28.85 -12.70 -1.47
C GLU A 181 -28.11 -12.39 -0.15
N LYS A 182 -27.29 -13.33 0.33
CA LYS A 182 -26.46 -13.10 1.53
C LYS A 182 -25.40 -12.04 1.28
N PHE A 183 -24.81 -12.02 0.08
CA PHE A 183 -23.83 -11.02 -0.30
C PHE A 183 -24.45 -9.62 -0.37
N GLU A 184 -25.64 -9.47 -0.94
CA GLU A 184 -26.36 -8.20 -0.97
C GLU A 184 -26.65 -7.68 0.44
N LYS A 185 -27.17 -8.53 1.34
CA LYS A 185 -27.38 -8.16 2.75
C LYS A 185 -26.08 -7.72 3.44
N PHE A 186 -24.98 -8.43 3.19
CA PHE A 186 -23.67 -8.06 3.70
C PHE A 186 -23.19 -6.71 3.15
N MET A 187 -23.38 -6.45 1.86
CA MET A 187 -23.01 -5.17 1.24
C MET A 187 -23.84 -4.01 1.80
N GLU A 188 -25.13 -4.20 2.03
CA GLU A 188 -25.99 -3.19 2.68
C GLU A 188 -25.55 -2.90 4.12
N GLU A 189 -25.28 -3.94 4.91
CA GLU A 189 -24.81 -3.80 6.29
C GLU A 189 -23.44 -3.08 6.33
N LYS A 190 -22.52 -3.48 5.44
CA LYS A 190 -21.21 -2.84 5.33
C LYS A 190 -21.33 -1.36 4.92
N ASN A 191 -22.18 -1.04 3.94
CA ASN A 191 -22.42 0.34 3.53
C ASN A 191 -22.98 1.18 4.69
N LYS A 192 -23.93 0.65 5.46
CA LYS A 192 -24.45 1.33 6.67
C LYS A 192 -23.36 1.58 7.69
N ASN A 193 -22.51 0.59 7.94
CA ASN A 193 -21.39 0.73 8.88
C ASN A 193 -20.37 1.77 8.39
N ASP A 194 -20.01 1.73 7.11
CA ASP A 194 -19.09 2.70 6.49
C ASP A 194 -19.66 4.13 6.54
N GLU A 195 -20.98 4.31 6.42
CA GLU A 195 -21.63 5.61 6.62
C GLU A 195 -21.54 6.11 8.07
N VAL A 196 -21.73 5.22 9.06
CA VAL A 196 -21.58 5.59 10.48
C VAL A 196 -20.15 6.04 10.76
N ILE A 197 -19.16 5.25 10.32
CA ILE A 197 -17.74 5.60 10.46
C ILE A 197 -17.45 6.95 9.79
N ARG A 198 -17.99 7.20 8.60
CA ARG A 198 -17.80 8.47 7.90
C ARG A 198 -18.40 9.65 8.67
N ARG A 199 -19.56 9.50 9.30
CA ARG A 199 -20.16 10.53 10.16
C ARG A 199 -19.28 10.79 11.38
N ASP A 200 -18.83 9.75 12.07
CA ASP A 200 -18.02 9.87 13.28
C ASP A 200 -16.68 10.55 13.00
N VAL A 201 -16.02 10.18 11.90
CA VAL A 201 -14.77 10.83 11.45
C VAL A 201 -15.00 12.32 11.16
N SER A 202 -16.12 12.69 10.53
CA SER A 202 -16.46 14.10 10.27
C SER A 202 -16.69 14.89 11.56
N ILE A 203 -17.38 14.30 12.54
CA ILE A 203 -17.58 14.90 13.86
C ILE A 203 -16.23 15.11 14.57
N LEU A 204 -15.37 14.09 14.59
CA LEU A 204 -14.04 14.18 15.20
C LEU A 204 -13.17 15.25 14.54
N GLN A 205 -13.22 15.39 13.22
CA GLN A 205 -12.51 16.45 12.50
C GLN A 205 -12.98 17.85 12.90
N ASN A 206 -14.29 18.02 13.09
CA ASN A 206 -14.84 19.31 13.54
C ASN A 206 -14.46 19.63 14.99
N ILE A 207 -14.53 18.64 15.89
CA ILE A 207 -14.08 18.81 17.28
C ILE A 207 -12.59 19.17 17.32
N ASN A 208 -11.76 18.48 16.53
CA ASN A 208 -10.33 18.75 16.50
C ASN A 208 -10.03 20.19 16.05
N LYS A 209 -10.71 20.67 14.99
CA LYS A 209 -10.58 22.07 14.54
C LYS A 209 -10.96 23.08 15.62
N ILE A 210 -12.05 22.84 16.34
CA ILE A 210 -12.50 23.71 17.43
C ILE A 210 -11.48 23.71 18.58
N THR A 211 -10.96 22.53 18.95
CA THR A 211 -9.96 22.41 20.01
C THR A 211 -8.65 23.09 19.62
N GLU A 212 -8.17 22.93 18.39
CA GLU A 212 -6.99 23.64 17.88
C GLU A 212 -7.17 25.16 17.95
N ALA A 213 -8.34 25.68 17.53
CA ALA A 213 -8.64 27.11 17.63
C ALA A 213 -8.65 27.61 19.09
N ASN A 214 -9.23 26.81 20.01
CA ASN A 214 -9.24 27.14 21.43
C ASN A 214 -7.83 27.15 22.03
N ILE A 215 -6.97 26.19 21.68
CA ILE A 215 -5.58 26.14 22.14
C ILE A 215 -4.83 27.40 21.73
N VAL A 216 -4.96 27.81 20.46
CA VAL A 216 -4.31 29.04 19.96
C VAL A 216 -4.82 30.27 20.72
N GLN A 217 -6.13 30.34 20.99
CA GLN A 217 -6.70 31.45 21.75
C GLN A 217 -6.20 31.48 23.20
N HIS A 218 -6.07 30.32 23.84
CA HIS A 218 -5.54 30.22 25.20
C HIS A 218 -4.06 30.57 25.27
N ASP A 219 -3.25 30.15 24.30
CA ASP A 219 -1.83 30.52 24.20
C ASP A 219 -1.65 32.04 24.09
N LEU A 220 -2.46 32.70 23.26
CA LEU A 220 -2.45 34.17 23.15
C LEU A 220 -2.83 34.87 24.46
N LYS A 221 -3.82 34.33 25.20
CA LYS A 221 -4.20 34.86 26.52
C LYS A 221 -3.07 34.69 27.54
N LEU A 222 -2.42 33.52 27.56
CA LEU A 222 -1.28 33.26 28.45
C LEU A 222 -0.13 34.21 28.16
N LYS A 223 0.29 34.34 26.90
CA LYS A 223 1.33 35.29 26.48
C LYS A 223 1.00 36.73 26.85
N ARG A 224 -0.28 37.13 26.77
CA ARG A 224 -0.71 38.46 27.20
C ARG A 224 -0.58 38.62 28.71
N HIS A 225 -1.00 37.63 29.49
CA HIS A 225 -0.87 37.66 30.95
C HIS A 225 0.59 37.67 31.40
N GLU A 226 1.45 36.84 30.80
CA GLU A 226 2.90 36.84 31.02
C GLU A 226 3.50 38.21 30.71
N ASN A 227 3.14 38.82 29.59
CA ASN A 227 3.59 40.18 29.26
C ASN A 227 3.14 41.21 30.29
N ILE A 228 1.91 41.13 30.79
CA ILE A 228 1.42 42.05 31.84
C ILE A 228 2.20 41.84 33.14
N LEU A 229 2.41 40.58 33.53
CA LEU A 229 3.16 40.23 34.74
C LEU A 229 4.59 40.77 34.67
N ILE A 230 5.31 40.47 33.58
CA ILE A 230 6.72 40.83 33.40
C ILE A 230 6.91 42.34 33.21
N LYS A 231 6.04 43.00 32.43
CA LYS A 231 6.25 44.43 32.09
C LYS A 231 5.69 45.41 33.10
N PHE A 232 4.66 45.03 33.86
CA PHE A 232 3.96 45.95 34.76
C PHE A 232 3.98 45.48 36.21
N ILE A 233 3.49 44.28 36.49
CA ILE A 233 3.28 43.84 37.88
C ILE A 233 4.61 43.63 38.60
N ILE A 234 5.55 42.92 37.98
CA ILE A 234 6.85 42.63 38.60
C ILE A 234 7.67 43.92 38.82
N PRO A 235 7.80 44.85 37.85
CA PRO A 235 8.46 46.14 38.07
C PRO A 235 7.78 46.99 39.15
N LEU A 236 6.44 47.01 39.19
CA LEU A 236 5.69 47.71 40.24
C LEU A 236 6.02 47.14 41.63
N LEU A 237 6.09 45.81 41.76
CA LEU A 237 6.45 45.16 43.00
C LEU A 237 7.90 45.45 43.41
N ASP A 238 8.85 45.50 42.47
CA ASP A 238 10.24 45.89 42.75
C ASP A 238 10.30 47.34 43.30
N GLU A 239 9.58 48.28 42.68
CA GLU A 239 9.48 49.66 43.16
C GLU A 239 8.85 49.76 44.56
N ILE A 240 7.78 49.02 44.82
CA ILE A 240 7.16 48.98 46.16
C ILE A 240 8.16 48.44 47.19
N THR A 241 8.89 47.35 46.87
CA THR A 241 9.92 46.84 47.79
C THR A 241 11.08 47.81 48.01
N LYS A 242 11.46 48.62 47.01
CA LYS A 242 12.44 49.71 47.19
C LYS A 242 11.91 50.75 48.16
N ILE A 243 10.67 51.21 47.98
CA ILE A 243 10.05 52.23 48.85
C ILE A 243 9.98 51.73 50.30
N LEU A 244 9.50 50.50 50.51
CA LEU A 244 9.44 49.88 51.84
C LEU A 244 10.83 49.73 52.47
N SER A 245 11.84 49.39 51.67
CA SER A 245 13.23 49.34 52.14
C SER A 245 13.73 50.73 52.57
N TYR A 246 13.44 51.79 51.81
CA TYR A 246 13.81 53.16 52.19
C TYR A 246 13.09 53.65 53.45
N GLN A 247 11.82 53.28 53.63
CA GLN A 247 11.05 53.64 54.82
C GLN A 247 11.53 52.91 56.09
N ASN A 248 12.29 51.82 55.95
CA ASN A 248 12.84 51.05 57.06
C ASN A 248 14.13 51.65 57.66
N TYR A 249 14.42 52.93 57.41
CA TYR A 249 15.55 53.65 57.96
C TYR A 249 15.09 54.85 58.79
N ASP A 250 15.75 55.10 59.92
CA ASP A 250 15.56 56.32 60.71
C ASP A 250 16.24 57.56 60.07
N GLN A 251 16.00 58.74 60.63
CA GLN A 251 16.60 60.00 60.16
C GLN A 251 18.14 60.03 60.30
N GLN A 252 18.74 59.10 61.05
CA GLN A 252 20.18 58.92 61.21
C GLN A 252 20.73 57.75 60.35
N GLY A 253 19.91 57.12 59.50
CA GLY A 253 20.30 56.02 58.62
C GLY A 253 20.41 54.64 59.29
N ARG A 254 19.87 54.47 60.51
CA ARG A 254 19.83 53.16 61.19
C ARG A 254 18.59 52.39 60.76
N VAL A 255 18.73 51.08 60.62
CA VAL A 255 17.62 50.18 60.25
C VAL A 255 16.63 50.12 61.42
N LEU A 256 15.34 50.35 61.13
CA LEU A 256 14.27 50.30 62.13
C LEU A 256 13.94 48.85 62.51
N ASP A 257 13.78 47.98 61.51
CA ASP A 257 13.50 46.55 61.68
C ASP A 257 14.48 45.69 60.83
N PRO A 258 15.43 44.99 61.48
CA PRO A 258 16.38 44.12 60.79
C PRO A 258 15.74 42.96 60.02
N ASP A 259 14.66 42.37 60.55
CA ASP A 259 13.99 41.22 59.95
C ASP A 259 13.21 41.65 58.70
N ALA A 260 12.55 42.81 58.77
CA ALA A 260 11.89 43.40 57.61
C ALA A 260 12.88 43.71 56.47
N LYS A 261 14.09 44.17 56.81
CA LYS A 261 15.14 44.42 55.80
C LYS A 261 15.53 43.14 55.07
N ILE A 262 15.80 42.06 55.80
CA ILE A 262 16.15 40.76 55.20
C ILE A 262 15.01 40.26 54.29
N LEU A 263 13.75 40.40 54.74
CA LEU A 263 12.59 39.99 53.96
C LEU A 263 12.46 40.79 52.65
N PHE A 264 12.66 42.10 52.68
CA PHE A 264 12.61 42.94 51.47
C PHE A 264 13.75 42.62 50.50
N GLU A 265 14.96 42.41 50.99
CA GLU A 265 16.11 42.02 50.15
C GLU A 265 15.89 40.64 49.50
N LEU A 266 15.34 39.68 50.24
CA LEU A 266 15.02 38.35 49.73
C LEU A 266 13.91 38.39 48.67
N ASN A 267 12.82 39.13 48.92
CA ASN A 267 11.74 39.29 47.95
C ASN A 267 12.22 40.00 46.67
N ARG A 268 13.11 40.99 46.82
CA ARG A 268 13.71 41.68 45.69
C ARG A 268 14.64 40.77 44.86
N ALA A 269 15.42 39.92 45.52
CA ALA A 269 16.24 38.92 44.84
C ALA A 269 15.37 37.94 44.03
N LYS A 270 14.24 37.49 44.61
CA LYS A 270 13.27 36.63 43.91
C LYS A 270 12.65 37.32 42.70
N LEU A 271 12.20 38.57 42.83
CA LEU A 271 11.65 39.34 41.71
C LEU A 271 12.68 39.52 40.59
N LYS A 272 13.95 39.77 40.94
CA LYS A 272 15.03 39.91 39.96
C LYS A 272 15.33 38.61 39.22
N CYS A 273 15.33 37.46 39.89
CA CYS A 273 15.45 36.15 39.23
C CYS A 273 14.34 35.93 38.20
N ILE A 274 13.10 36.30 38.53
CA ILE A 274 11.95 36.19 37.63
C ILE A 274 12.09 37.10 36.41
N ILE A 275 12.58 38.34 36.58
CA ILE A 275 12.85 39.27 35.46
C ILE A 275 13.95 38.75 34.54
N ASP A 276 15.03 38.21 35.12
CA ASP A 276 16.19 37.71 34.40
C ASP A 276 15.94 36.36 33.70
N GLY A 277 14.71 35.81 33.78
CA GLY A 277 14.33 34.54 33.17
C GLY A 277 15.04 33.33 33.78
N LYS A 278 15.57 33.48 35.00
CA LYS A 278 16.17 32.37 35.74
C LYS A 278 15.06 31.70 36.54
N GLU A 279 14.83 30.42 36.28
CA GLU A 279 13.95 29.61 37.12
C GLU A 279 14.42 29.69 38.59
N LEU A 280 13.45 29.82 39.50
CA LEU A 280 13.63 29.86 40.95
C LEU A 280 14.25 28.57 41.48
#